data_AF-A0A7V3TUT1-F1
#
_entry.id   AF-A0A7V3TUT1-F1
#
_cell.length_a   1.000
_cell.length_b   1.000
_cell.length_c   1.000
_cell.angle_alpha   90.00
_cell.angle_beta   90.00
_cell.angle_gamma   90.00
#
_symmetry.space_group_name_H-M   'P 1'
#
loop_
_entity.id
_entity.type
_entity.pdbx_description
1 polymer ?
#
loop_
_entity_poly.entity_id
_entity_poly.type
_entity_poly.pdbx_seq_one_letter_code
_entity_poly.pdbx_strand_id
1 'polypeptide(L)'
;MVEAASKTIESWRPWLLGILLAVVTWAYWNALSEAAISWRGEQYSHGVFMPLAAAALLWLRRLGGKADWRPRTRGELGRIIVAGSFVVIGGVTYLGGKVLGETAPPSDLARGIFSSGLMFLAAVFYSLGLILAVVFAAKTWLQVAAASATPQTFPASGDQRPSAVLTVSLREATSASPKDFPALEISEAWPGLLLLVTATGLRLAFTYFGLDVPAMATFALSCLGAVLAVMGTRAVKWCWPAALLLVFSFPLPFSVERALLVPLQGLAATAGTYLLQTMGLEAISEGAHFIKLGDLQLGVVEQCSGLRMATVFVALVMLYLLVAEIPRWQVPVLLLSAVPIALVVNIVRITLTGLLYVYAGREWGQRVFHDWAGFLMPLLAVLLLIALRALLDCLIVFEEETEIPLAQRSSRAVRQH
;
A
#
# COMPACT_ATOMS: atom_id res chain seq x y z
N MET A 1 37.15 -11.98 -15.74
CA MET A 1 37.17 -10.55 -15.33
C MET A 1 35.80 -9.87 -15.43
N VAL A 2 34.96 -10.16 -16.44
CA VAL A 2 33.57 -9.64 -16.52
C VAL A 2 32.67 -10.16 -15.38
N GLU A 3 32.90 -11.39 -14.92
CA GLU A 3 32.16 -11.98 -13.78
C GLU A 3 32.50 -11.31 -12.43
N ALA A 4 33.71 -10.76 -12.30
CA ALA A 4 34.12 -9.98 -11.13
C ALA A 4 33.55 -8.55 -11.16
N ALA A 5 33.38 -7.97 -12.35
CA ALA A 5 32.75 -6.65 -12.54
C ALA A 5 31.22 -6.70 -12.32
N SER A 6 30.55 -7.83 -12.62
CA SER A 6 29.14 -8.04 -12.29
C SER A 6 28.90 -8.25 -10.78
N LYS A 7 29.90 -8.73 -10.04
CA LYS A 7 29.84 -8.88 -8.57
C LYS A 7 29.92 -7.54 -7.83
N THR A 8 30.36 -6.47 -8.50
CA THR A 8 30.49 -5.11 -7.98
C THR A 8 29.38 -4.18 -8.46
N ILE A 9 28.15 -4.68 -8.64
CA ILE A 9 26.99 -3.78 -8.49
C ILE A 9 26.95 -3.46 -7.00
N GLU A 10 27.52 -2.31 -6.67
CA GLU A 10 27.89 -1.83 -5.34
C GLU A 10 27.03 -2.38 -4.20
N SER A 11 27.55 -3.44 -3.56
CA SER A 11 26.90 -4.12 -2.44
C SER A 11 26.58 -3.19 -1.27
N TRP A 12 27.20 -2.00 -1.23
CA TRP A 12 27.00 -0.99 -0.20
C TRP A 12 25.72 -0.15 -0.41
N ARG A 13 25.22 0.00 -1.64
CA ARG A 13 24.08 0.91 -1.94
C ARG A 13 22.79 0.57 -1.20
N PRO A 14 22.34 -0.70 -1.15
CA PRO A 14 21.18 -1.05 -0.32
C PRO A 14 21.37 -0.67 1.15
N TRP A 15 22.58 -0.81 1.69
CA TRP A 15 22.87 -0.45 3.08
C TRP A 15 22.91 1.06 3.29
N LEU A 16 23.46 1.84 2.35
CA LEU A 16 23.37 3.30 2.40
C LEU A 16 21.90 3.74 2.40
N LEU A 17 21.06 3.13 1.54
CA LEU A 17 19.63 3.40 1.56
C LEU A 17 19.02 3.10 2.93
N GLY A 18 19.39 1.97 3.55
CA GLY A 18 18.93 1.63 4.90
C GLY A 18 19.33 2.67 5.95
N ILE A 19 20.57 3.15 5.91
CA ILE A 19 21.08 4.20 6.80
C ILE A 19 20.30 5.50 6.56
N LEU A 20 20.11 5.91 5.31
CA LEU A 20 19.40 7.13 4.97
C LEU A 20 17.92 7.06 5.39
N LEU A 21 17.27 5.91 5.22
CA LEU A 21 15.91 5.68 5.71
C LEU A 21 15.84 5.69 7.24
N ALA A 22 16.86 5.19 7.95
CA ALA A 22 16.95 5.30 9.41
C ALA A 22 17.08 6.76 9.85
N VAL A 23 17.91 7.56 9.16
CA VAL A 23 18.05 9.01 9.40
C VAL A 23 16.74 9.74 9.13
N VAL A 24 16.06 9.43 8.02
CA VAL A 24 14.73 10.01 7.71
C VAL A 24 13.72 9.60 8.79
N THR A 25 13.66 8.33 9.18
CA THR A 25 12.75 7.85 10.24
C THR A 25 13.02 8.56 11.57
N TRP A 26 14.28 8.72 11.94
CA TRP A 26 14.69 9.48 13.13
C TRP A 26 14.29 10.95 13.03
N ALA A 27 14.57 11.61 11.90
CA ALA A 27 14.20 13.01 11.68
C ALA A 27 12.68 13.23 11.77
N TYR A 28 11.88 12.23 11.36
CA TYR A 28 10.41 12.23 11.43
C TYR A 28 9.85 11.60 12.70
N TRP A 29 10.68 11.29 13.70
CA TRP A 29 10.24 10.56 14.90
C TRP A 29 9.02 11.19 15.57
N ASN A 30 8.99 12.52 15.71
CA ASN A 30 7.85 13.23 16.31
C ASN A 30 6.56 13.01 15.50
N ALA A 31 6.61 13.20 14.18
CA ALA A 31 5.48 12.99 13.29
C ALA A 31 4.99 11.53 13.29
N LEU A 32 5.92 10.57 13.30
CA LEU A 32 5.61 9.14 13.37
C LEU A 32 5.04 8.76 14.74
N SER A 33 5.51 9.36 15.82
CA SER A 33 5.00 9.13 17.17
C SER A 33 3.57 9.66 17.33
N GLU A 34 3.27 10.80 16.72
CA GLU A 34 1.93 11.38 16.71
C GLU A 34 0.98 10.56 15.83
N ALA A 35 1.43 10.16 14.63
CA ALA A 35 0.69 9.22 13.79
C ALA A 35 0.42 7.89 14.53
N ALA A 36 1.39 7.39 15.31
CA ALA A 36 1.22 6.17 16.11
C ALA A 36 0.18 6.32 17.23
N ILE A 37 -0.07 7.54 17.73
CA ILE A 37 -1.21 7.81 18.63
C ILE A 37 -2.52 7.67 17.84
N SER A 38 -2.60 8.23 16.63
CA SER A 38 -3.77 8.05 15.76
C SER A 38 -4.02 6.57 15.41
N TRP A 39 -2.98 5.78 15.22
CA TRP A 39 -3.09 4.33 14.93
C TRP A 39 -3.65 3.52 16.10
N ARG A 40 -3.54 4.03 17.34
CA ARG A 40 -4.19 3.40 18.51
C ARG A 40 -5.68 3.68 18.54
N GLY A 41 -6.12 4.75 17.88
CA GLY A 41 -7.53 5.06 17.72
C GLY A 41 -8.21 4.08 16.77
N GLU A 42 -9.47 3.76 17.05
CA GLU A 42 -10.23 2.82 16.24
C GLU A 42 -10.34 3.27 14.77
N GLN A 43 -10.36 4.59 14.52
CA GLN A 43 -10.52 5.22 13.20
C GLN A 43 -9.35 5.02 12.24
N TYR A 44 -8.12 4.99 12.75
CA TYR A 44 -6.89 4.94 11.94
C TYR A 44 -6.01 3.74 12.26
N SER A 45 -6.60 2.69 12.85
CA SER A 45 -5.94 1.44 13.22
C SER A 45 -5.25 0.73 12.05
N HIS A 46 -5.69 0.96 10.80
CA HIS A 46 -5.03 0.45 9.61
C HIS A 46 -3.65 1.07 9.35
N GLY A 47 -3.38 2.27 9.89
CA GLY A 47 -2.17 3.04 9.61
C GLY A 47 -0.89 2.31 10.03
N VAL A 48 -0.95 1.47 11.08
CA VAL A 48 0.18 0.62 11.48
C VAL A 48 0.53 -0.43 10.42
N PHE A 49 -0.44 -0.90 9.63
CA PHE A 49 -0.23 -1.93 8.60
C PHE A 49 0.27 -1.35 7.27
N MET A 50 0.08 -0.06 7.00
CA MET A 50 0.46 0.56 5.73
C MET A 50 1.98 0.54 5.47
N PRO A 51 2.87 0.80 6.45
CA PRO A 51 4.31 0.60 6.28
C PRO A 51 4.69 -0.86 5.97
N LEU A 52 4.02 -1.84 6.58
CA LEU A 52 4.21 -3.26 6.27
C LEU A 52 3.77 -3.58 4.84
N ALA A 53 2.59 -3.08 4.43
CA ALA A 53 2.09 -3.24 3.07
C ALA A 53 3.01 -2.59 2.04
N ALA A 54 3.57 -1.42 2.33
CA ALA A 54 4.55 -0.74 1.49
C ALA A 54 5.85 -1.57 1.35
N ALA A 55 6.40 -2.08 2.45
CA ALA A 55 7.58 -2.94 2.40
C ALA A 55 7.32 -4.27 1.65
N ALA A 56 6.16 -4.88 1.88
CA ALA A 56 5.72 -6.08 1.17
C ALA A 56 5.52 -5.81 -0.34
N LEU A 57 4.98 -4.65 -0.71
CA LEU A 57 4.81 -4.25 -2.10
C LEU A 57 6.15 -4.06 -2.81
N LEU A 58 7.14 -3.46 -2.15
CA LEU A 58 8.50 -3.37 -2.68
C LEU A 58 9.10 -4.76 -2.90
N TRP A 59 8.87 -5.69 -1.98
CA TRP A 59 9.30 -7.08 -2.12
C TRP A 59 8.61 -7.79 -3.28
N LEU A 60 7.27 -7.65 -3.40
CA LEU A 60 6.49 -8.20 -4.51
C LEU A 60 7.02 -7.72 -5.86
N ARG A 61 7.39 -6.44 -5.95
CA ARG A 61 7.84 -5.80 -7.19
C ARG A 61 9.35 -5.86 -7.40
N ARG A 62 10.11 -6.57 -6.54
CA ARG A 62 11.58 -6.58 -6.56
C ARG A 62 12.18 -7.08 -7.89
N LEU A 63 11.44 -7.89 -8.65
CA LEU A 63 11.90 -8.47 -9.91
C LEU A 63 11.52 -7.58 -11.11
N GLY A 64 12.00 -6.34 -11.12
CA GLY A 64 11.77 -5.41 -12.24
C GLY A 64 10.33 -4.88 -12.34
N GLY A 65 9.56 -4.89 -11.24
CA GLY A 65 8.22 -4.31 -11.18
C GLY A 65 7.06 -5.29 -11.36
N LYS A 66 7.33 -6.54 -11.77
CA LYS A 66 6.33 -7.63 -11.85
C LYS A 66 6.02 -8.17 -10.46
N ALA A 67 4.77 -8.51 -10.19
CA ALA A 67 4.35 -9.04 -8.89
C ALA A 67 4.76 -10.52 -8.74
N ASP A 68 5.73 -10.81 -7.88
CA ASP A 68 6.16 -12.18 -7.56
C ASP A 68 6.47 -12.30 -6.06
N TRP A 69 5.70 -13.12 -5.34
CA TRP A 69 5.91 -13.35 -3.90
C TRP A 69 7.01 -14.39 -3.63
N ARG A 70 7.27 -15.31 -4.55
CA ARG A 70 8.04 -16.52 -4.26
C ARG A 70 9.53 -16.20 -4.13
N PRO A 71 10.20 -16.59 -3.03
CA PRO A 71 11.65 -16.47 -2.93
C PRO A 71 12.31 -17.43 -3.94
N ARG A 72 13.25 -16.92 -4.74
CA ARG A 72 13.96 -17.73 -5.75
C ARG A 72 15.18 -18.46 -5.20
N THR A 73 15.72 -17.98 -4.07
CA THR A 73 16.93 -18.53 -3.47
C THR A 73 16.76 -18.72 -1.96
N ARG A 74 17.50 -19.67 -1.38
CA ARG A 74 17.55 -19.84 0.09
C ARG A 74 18.00 -18.56 0.81
N GLY A 75 18.86 -17.76 0.18
CA GLY A 75 19.28 -16.46 0.69
C GLY A 75 18.19 -15.38 0.64
N GLU A 76 17.26 -15.42 -0.32
CA GLU A 76 16.04 -14.59 -0.29
C GLU A 76 15.12 -14.96 0.85
N LEU A 77 14.88 -16.27 1.04
CA LEU A 77 14.06 -16.76 2.13
C LEU A 77 14.65 -16.36 3.50
N GLY A 78 15.95 -16.54 3.71
CA GLY A 78 16.63 -16.13 4.95
C GLY A 78 16.50 -14.62 5.22
N ARG A 79 16.59 -13.78 4.18
CA ARG A 79 16.40 -12.33 4.28
C ARG A 79 14.97 -11.95 4.71
N ILE A 80 13.95 -12.60 4.12
CA ILE A 80 12.55 -12.39 4.53
C ILE A 80 12.35 -12.81 5.99
N ILE A 81 12.88 -13.96 6.40
CA ILE A 81 12.76 -14.46 7.77
C ILE A 81 13.41 -13.48 8.75
N VAL A 82 14.61 -12.98 8.45
CA VAL A 82 15.29 -12.01 9.30
C VAL A 82 14.48 -10.72 9.43
N ALA A 83 14.07 -10.10 8.32
CA ALA A 83 13.26 -8.88 8.37
C ALA A 83 11.92 -9.10 9.09
N GLY A 84 11.24 -10.21 8.81
CA GLY A 84 9.99 -10.60 9.45
C GLY A 84 10.14 -10.86 10.95
N SER A 85 11.25 -11.47 11.39
CA SER A 85 11.53 -11.71 12.80
C SER A 85 11.63 -10.42 13.60
N PHE A 86 12.24 -9.37 13.06
CA PHE A 86 12.30 -8.06 13.70
C PHE A 86 10.91 -7.43 13.85
N VAL A 87 10.05 -7.53 12.83
CA VAL A 87 8.66 -7.06 12.92
C VAL A 87 7.89 -7.85 13.99
N VAL A 88 8.03 -9.18 14.02
CA VAL A 88 7.37 -10.05 15.00
C VAL A 88 7.86 -9.74 16.42
N ILE A 89 9.17 -9.63 16.63
CA ILE A 89 9.77 -9.27 17.93
C ILE A 89 9.24 -7.88 18.36
N GLY A 90 9.21 -6.91 17.45
CA GLY A 90 8.63 -5.60 17.71
C GLY A 90 7.17 -5.68 18.14
N GLY A 91 6.34 -6.48 17.46
CA GLY A 91 4.94 -6.71 17.83
C GLY A 91 4.76 -7.37 19.20
N VAL A 92 5.57 -8.39 19.50
CA VAL A 92 5.55 -9.07 20.81
C VAL A 92 6.00 -8.13 21.94
N THR A 93 7.04 -7.33 21.69
CA THR A 93 7.57 -6.34 22.63
C THR A 93 6.53 -5.22 22.87
N TYR A 94 5.84 -4.79 21.82
CA TYR A 94 4.72 -3.85 21.92
C TYR A 94 3.60 -4.44 22.80
N LEU A 95 3.16 -5.66 22.52
CA LEU A 95 2.09 -6.28 23.29
C LEU A 95 2.48 -6.43 24.77
N GLY A 96 3.71 -6.86 25.05
CA GLY A 96 4.23 -6.96 26.41
C GLY A 96 4.27 -5.61 27.14
N GLY A 97 4.75 -4.55 26.47
CA GLY A 97 4.73 -3.20 27.03
C GLY A 97 3.33 -2.68 27.29
N LYS A 98 2.37 -2.98 26.40
CA LYS A 98 0.98 -2.53 26.49
C LYS A 98 0.30 -3.19 27.68
N VAL A 99 0.37 -4.52 27.77
CA VAL A 99 -0.22 -5.30 28.86
C VAL A 99 0.35 -4.85 30.21
N LEU A 100 1.67 -4.63 30.30
CA LEU A 100 2.27 -4.16 31.54
C LEU A 100 1.80 -2.73 31.92
N GLY A 101 1.68 -1.84 30.94
CA GLY A 101 1.21 -0.48 31.16
C GLY A 101 -0.24 -0.41 31.62
N GLU A 102 -1.11 -1.24 31.04
CA GLU A 102 -2.54 -1.29 31.39
C GLU A 102 -2.82 -1.95 32.74
N THR A 103 -1.93 -2.85 33.20
CA THR A 103 -2.09 -3.57 34.47
C THR A 103 -1.34 -2.93 35.66
N ALA A 104 -0.53 -1.90 35.41
CA ALA A 104 0.23 -1.21 36.44
C ALA A 104 -0.63 -0.16 37.17
N PRO A 105 -0.63 -0.14 38.52
CA PRO A 105 -1.27 0.96 39.26
C PRO A 105 -0.51 2.28 38.99
N PRO A 106 -1.19 3.44 38.94
CA PRO A 106 -0.57 4.72 38.58
C PRO A 106 0.61 5.15 39.48
N SER A 107 0.68 4.63 40.71
CA SER A 107 1.75 4.90 41.66
C SER A 107 3.02 4.06 41.43
N ASP A 108 2.96 3.01 40.61
CA ASP A 108 4.11 2.13 40.32
C ASP A 108 4.95 2.69 39.16
N LEU A 109 5.80 3.67 39.52
CA LEU A 109 6.72 4.32 38.60
C LEU A 109 7.63 3.32 37.86
N ALA A 110 8.04 2.23 38.52
CA ALA A 110 8.94 1.24 37.93
C ALA A 110 8.30 0.51 36.75
N ARG A 111 7.05 0.06 36.89
CA ARG A 111 6.30 -0.56 35.78
C ARG A 111 6.00 0.42 34.66
N GLY A 112 5.70 1.69 34.99
CA GLY A 112 5.49 2.74 34.00
C GLY A 112 6.73 3.00 33.14
N ILE A 113 7.92 3.07 33.77
CA ILE A 113 9.21 3.21 33.07
C ILE A 113 9.46 1.98 32.19
N PHE A 114 9.26 0.77 32.72
CA PHE A 114 9.50 -0.46 31.96
C PHE A 114 8.56 -0.61 30.75
N SER A 115 7.26 -0.31 30.93
CA SER A 115 6.28 -0.28 29.84
C SER A 115 6.70 0.70 28.73
N SER A 116 7.14 1.90 29.11
CA SER A 116 7.63 2.91 28.15
C SER A 116 8.90 2.43 27.41
N GLY A 117 9.82 1.77 28.12
CA GLY A 117 11.02 1.16 27.54
C GLY A 117 10.70 0.06 26.52
N LEU A 118 9.74 -0.82 26.83
CA LEU A 118 9.23 -1.83 25.90
C LEU A 118 8.58 -1.19 24.66
N MET A 119 7.76 -0.15 24.84
CA MET A 119 7.15 0.59 23.72
C MET A 119 8.20 1.16 22.76
N PHE A 120 9.26 1.76 23.32
CA PHE A 120 10.36 2.30 22.52
C PHE A 120 11.12 1.19 21.78
N LEU A 121 11.48 0.11 22.48
CA LEU A 121 12.18 -1.03 21.88
C LEU A 121 11.35 -1.69 20.77
N ALA A 122 10.03 -1.78 20.96
CA ALA A 122 9.11 -2.27 19.96
C ALA A 122 9.14 -1.43 18.67
N ALA A 123 9.12 -0.10 18.81
CA ALA A 123 9.21 0.81 17.68
C ALA A 123 10.56 0.72 16.95
N VAL A 124 11.66 0.52 17.69
CA VAL A 124 13.00 0.28 17.11
C VAL A 124 13.03 -1.01 16.29
N PHE A 125 12.58 -2.14 16.86
CA PHE A 125 12.55 -3.42 16.15
C PHE A 125 11.62 -3.40 14.94
N TYR A 126 10.44 -2.78 15.08
CA TYR A 126 9.50 -2.61 13.98
C TYR A 126 10.13 -1.81 12.82
N SER A 127 10.72 -0.66 13.12
CA SER A 127 11.38 0.19 12.14
C SER A 127 12.57 -0.52 11.47
N LEU A 128 13.38 -1.24 12.26
CA LEU A 128 14.51 -2.01 11.75
C LEU A 128 14.07 -3.13 10.82
N GLY A 129 13.01 -3.86 11.17
CA GLY A 129 12.43 -4.91 10.30
C GLY A 129 11.96 -4.36 8.96
N LEU A 130 11.25 -3.22 8.98
CA LEU A 130 10.80 -2.54 7.75
C LEU A 130 11.98 -2.05 6.91
N ILE A 131 12.97 -1.39 7.51
CA ILE A 131 14.16 -0.90 6.81
C ILE A 131 14.92 -2.07 6.18
N LEU A 132 15.14 -3.17 6.92
CA LEU A 132 15.77 -4.37 6.38
C LEU A 132 14.99 -4.98 5.23
N ALA A 133 13.66 -5.03 5.31
CA ALA A 133 12.82 -5.49 4.21
C ALA A 133 13.04 -4.65 2.94
N VAL A 134 13.08 -3.32 3.07
CA VAL A 134 13.37 -2.40 1.96
C VAL A 134 14.77 -2.60 1.41
N VAL A 135 15.79 -2.70 2.27
CA VAL A 135 17.20 -2.95 1.90
C VAL A 135 17.31 -4.24 1.10
N PHE A 136 16.66 -5.32 1.55
CA PHE A 136 16.71 -6.62 0.89
C PHE A 136 15.94 -6.64 -0.44
N ALA A 137 14.81 -5.94 -0.51
CA ALA A 137 14.08 -5.75 -1.76
C ALA A 137 14.92 -4.95 -2.77
N ALA A 138 15.53 -3.83 -2.32
CA ALA A 138 16.39 -2.97 -3.13
C ALA A 138 17.63 -3.72 -3.65
N LYS A 139 18.26 -4.53 -2.81
CA LYS A 139 19.38 -5.39 -3.21
C LYS A 139 18.99 -6.33 -4.35
N THR A 140 17.84 -6.98 -4.22
CA THR A 140 17.35 -7.92 -5.25
C THR A 140 16.98 -7.17 -6.53
N TRP A 141 16.36 -6.01 -6.41
CA TRP A 141 16.02 -5.15 -7.54
C TRP A 141 17.25 -4.68 -8.31
N LEU A 142 18.30 -4.21 -7.62
CA LEU A 142 19.56 -3.80 -8.26
C LEU A 142 20.25 -4.95 -8.99
N GLN A 143 20.23 -6.16 -8.40
CA GLN A 143 20.78 -7.36 -9.04
C GLN A 143 20.06 -7.68 -10.34
N VAL A 144 18.72 -7.62 -10.35
CA VAL A 144 17.92 -7.86 -11.56
C VAL A 144 18.13 -6.75 -12.59
N ALA A 145 18.12 -5.49 -12.17
CA ALA A 145 18.31 -4.34 -13.05
C ALA A 145 19.67 -4.39 -13.78
N ALA A 146 20.72 -4.78 -13.07
CA ALA A 146 22.04 -4.94 -13.67
C ALA A 146 22.16 -6.19 -14.54
N ALA A 147 21.48 -7.29 -14.19
CA ALA A 147 21.41 -8.47 -15.07
C ALA A 147 20.75 -8.12 -16.41
N SER A 148 19.70 -7.29 -16.41
CA SER A 148 19.07 -6.78 -17.65
C SER A 148 19.94 -5.79 -18.43
N ALA A 149 20.96 -5.21 -17.81
CA ALA A 149 21.88 -4.26 -18.43
C ALA A 149 23.03 -4.93 -19.19
N THR A 150 23.35 -6.19 -18.86
CA THR A 150 24.52 -6.86 -19.41
C THR A 150 24.18 -7.43 -20.79
N PRO A 151 24.85 -7.02 -21.89
CA PRO A 151 24.60 -7.60 -23.20
C PRO A 151 24.86 -9.10 -23.15
N GLN A 152 23.89 -9.92 -23.55
CA GLN A 152 24.14 -11.35 -23.75
C GLN A 152 25.08 -11.49 -24.97
N THR A 153 26.37 -11.59 -24.71
CA THR A 153 27.34 -12.03 -25.72
C THR A 153 27.10 -13.51 -25.96
N PHE A 154 26.38 -13.83 -27.03
CA PHE A 154 26.33 -15.20 -27.54
C PHE A 154 27.76 -15.64 -27.89
N PRO A 155 28.26 -16.77 -27.39
CA PRO A 155 29.53 -17.29 -27.84
C PRO A 155 29.41 -17.60 -29.34
N ALA A 156 30.28 -17.01 -30.15
CA ALA A 156 30.49 -17.43 -31.53
C ALA A 156 31.20 -18.81 -31.51
N SER A 157 30.47 -19.87 -31.13
CA SER A 157 30.90 -21.23 -31.40
C SER A 157 30.48 -21.58 -32.83
N GLY A 158 31.45 -22.04 -33.62
CA GLY A 158 31.33 -22.27 -35.04
C GLY A 158 30.19 -23.20 -35.46
N ASP A 159 29.74 -22.91 -36.67
CA ASP A 159 29.12 -23.82 -37.65
C ASP A 159 27.73 -24.42 -37.36
N GLN A 160 26.79 -23.58 -36.92
CA GLN A 160 25.37 -23.81 -37.20
C GLN A 160 24.73 -22.50 -37.67
N ARG A 161 24.36 -22.44 -38.96
CA ARG A 161 23.61 -21.31 -39.54
C ARG A 161 22.26 -21.23 -38.82
N PRO A 162 21.96 -20.17 -38.03
CA PRO A 162 20.65 -20.04 -37.44
C PRO A 162 19.65 -19.68 -38.55
N SER A 163 18.57 -20.44 -38.64
CA SER A 163 17.43 -20.16 -39.51
C SER A 163 16.93 -18.73 -39.27
N ALA A 164 16.86 -17.94 -40.35
CA ALA A 164 16.58 -16.50 -40.39
C ALA A 164 15.24 -16.05 -39.73
N VAL A 165 14.44 -16.99 -39.25
CA VAL A 165 13.16 -16.74 -38.57
C VAL A 165 13.36 -16.40 -37.08
N LEU A 166 14.42 -16.90 -36.42
CA LEU A 166 14.69 -16.62 -35.01
C LEU A 166 15.38 -15.26 -34.78
N THR A 167 16.04 -14.73 -35.80
CA THR A 167 16.80 -13.48 -35.75
C THR A 167 15.91 -12.22 -35.81
N VAL A 168 14.66 -12.32 -36.26
CA VAL A 168 13.74 -11.18 -36.35
C VAL A 168 12.97 -10.99 -35.04
N SER A 169 12.46 -12.08 -34.43
CA SER A 169 11.74 -12.02 -33.15
C SER A 169 12.62 -11.53 -31.99
N LEU A 170 13.91 -11.86 -32.00
CA LEU A 170 14.87 -11.32 -31.03
C LEU A 170 15.22 -9.85 -31.28
N ARG A 171 15.05 -9.33 -32.51
CA ARG A 171 15.38 -7.94 -32.88
C ARG A 171 14.32 -6.95 -32.40
N GLU A 172 13.06 -7.37 -32.35
CA GLU A 172 11.95 -6.55 -31.83
C GLU A 172 11.95 -6.52 -30.29
N ALA A 173 12.28 -7.64 -29.64
CA ALA A 173 12.47 -7.69 -28.19
C ALA A 173 13.74 -6.94 -27.69
N THR A 174 14.67 -6.61 -28.58
CA THR A 174 15.95 -5.91 -28.28
C THR A 174 16.00 -4.47 -28.81
N SER A 175 14.89 -3.91 -29.28
CA SER A 175 14.83 -2.52 -29.77
C SER A 175 14.98 -1.44 -28.68
N ALA A 176 15.04 -1.82 -27.40
CA ALA A 176 15.54 -0.94 -26.35
C ALA A 176 17.08 -0.86 -26.43
N SER A 177 17.56 0.23 -27.02
CA SER A 177 18.99 0.58 -27.15
C SER A 177 19.84 0.20 -25.92
N PRO A 178 20.99 -0.50 -26.10
CA PRO A 178 21.87 -0.95 -25.01
C PRO A 178 22.62 0.16 -24.23
N LYS A 179 22.29 1.44 -24.42
CA LYS A 179 23.00 2.59 -23.80
C LYS A 179 22.50 2.98 -22.40
N ASP A 180 21.58 2.22 -21.84
CA ASP A 180 20.64 2.75 -20.85
C ASP A 180 20.94 2.41 -19.39
N PHE A 181 22.01 1.70 -19.07
CA PHE A 181 22.36 1.45 -17.66
C PHE A 181 23.75 2.02 -17.36
N PRO A 182 23.86 3.33 -17.13
CA PRO A 182 25.06 3.85 -16.53
C PRO A 182 25.11 3.36 -15.07
N ALA A 183 26.31 2.99 -14.60
CA ALA A 183 26.64 3.15 -13.19
C ALA A 183 26.17 4.55 -12.77
N LEU A 184 25.45 4.67 -11.66
CA LEU A 184 24.76 5.91 -11.27
C LEU A 184 25.74 7.09 -11.40
N GLU A 185 25.61 7.88 -12.47
CA GLU A 185 26.46 9.05 -12.64
C GLU A 185 26.15 9.95 -11.46
N ILE A 186 27.16 10.62 -10.88
CA ILE A 186 26.97 11.57 -9.75
C ILE A 186 25.84 12.57 -10.03
N SER A 187 25.58 12.84 -11.32
CA SER A 187 24.39 13.48 -11.91
C SER A 187 23.04 13.03 -11.32
N GLU A 188 22.79 11.73 -11.15
CA GLU A 188 21.49 11.21 -10.70
C GLU A 188 21.25 11.33 -9.19
N ALA A 189 22.29 11.60 -8.40
CA ALA A 189 22.15 11.82 -6.96
C ALA A 189 21.55 13.21 -6.63
N TRP A 190 21.82 14.22 -7.48
CA TRP A 190 21.36 15.59 -7.29
C TRP A 190 19.83 15.74 -7.29
N PRO A 191 19.07 15.13 -8.22
CA PRO A 191 17.61 15.13 -8.16
C PRO A 191 17.06 14.53 -6.86
N GLY A 192 17.70 13.47 -6.34
CA GLY A 192 17.31 12.86 -5.07
C GLY A 192 17.58 13.77 -3.87
N LEU A 193 18.75 14.40 -3.83
CA LEU A 193 19.10 15.38 -2.81
C LEU A 193 18.18 16.61 -2.87
N LEU A 194 17.89 17.12 -4.06
CA LEU A 194 16.94 18.20 -4.26
C LEU A 194 15.56 17.81 -3.70
N LEU A 195 15.07 16.61 -4.00
CA LEU A 195 13.80 16.12 -3.48
C LEU A 195 13.79 16.00 -1.94
N LEU A 196 14.90 15.57 -1.32
CA LEU A 196 15.05 15.54 0.14
C LEU A 196 15.01 16.94 0.75
N VAL A 197 15.71 17.90 0.14
CA VAL A 197 15.71 19.30 0.57
C VAL A 197 14.31 19.90 0.41
N THR A 198 13.62 19.65 -0.71
CA THR A 198 12.25 20.10 -0.93
C THR A 198 11.28 19.48 0.07
N ALA A 199 11.36 18.17 0.33
CA ALA A 199 10.51 17.50 1.31
C ALA A 199 10.71 18.08 2.72
N THR A 200 11.96 18.34 3.10
CA THR A 200 12.29 18.96 4.39
C THR A 200 11.80 20.41 4.46
N GLY A 201 11.96 21.18 3.39
CA GLY A 201 11.45 22.55 3.29
C GLY A 201 9.93 22.62 3.38
N LEU A 202 9.22 21.72 2.68
CA LEU A 202 7.76 21.58 2.77
C LEU A 202 7.32 21.20 4.18
N ARG A 203 8.03 20.27 4.82
CA ARG A 203 7.76 19.90 6.22
C ARG A 203 7.86 21.12 7.13
N LEU A 204 8.96 21.87 7.06
CA LEU A 204 9.16 23.07 7.88
C LEU A 204 8.08 24.12 7.61
N ALA A 205 7.71 24.32 6.35
CA ALA A 205 6.62 25.23 5.98
C ALA A 205 5.27 24.77 6.55
N PHE A 206 4.90 23.50 6.39
CA PHE A 206 3.65 22.98 6.94
C PHE A 206 3.61 23.04 8.46
N THR A 207 4.69 22.67 9.15
CA THR A 207 4.79 22.84 10.60
C THR A 207 4.69 24.31 11.01
N TYR A 208 5.31 25.23 10.26
CA TYR A 208 5.19 26.67 10.52
C TYR A 208 3.74 27.19 10.39
N PHE A 209 2.99 26.68 9.42
CA PHE A 209 1.57 27.03 9.21
C PHE A 209 0.60 26.23 10.10
N GLY A 210 1.07 25.37 11.00
CA GLY A 210 0.21 24.52 11.84
C GLY A 210 -0.55 23.44 11.05
N LEU A 211 0.00 23.01 9.91
CA LEU A 211 -0.55 21.96 9.05
C LEU A 211 0.14 20.63 9.34
N ASP A 212 -0.21 20.01 10.47
CA ASP A 212 0.48 18.80 10.96
C ASP A 212 0.34 17.62 10.00
N VAL A 213 -0.86 17.36 9.48
CA VAL A 213 -1.11 16.21 8.59
C VAL A 213 -0.33 16.32 7.27
N PRO A 214 -0.36 17.45 6.52
CA PRO A 214 0.53 17.64 5.38
C PRO A 214 2.01 17.53 5.75
N ALA A 215 2.43 18.01 6.92
CA ALA A 215 3.81 17.86 7.39
C ALA A 215 4.17 16.37 7.58
N MET A 216 3.30 15.56 8.16
CA MET A 216 3.51 14.11 8.29
C MET A 216 3.63 13.42 6.93
N ALA A 217 2.77 13.77 5.97
CA ALA A 217 2.77 13.18 4.63
C ALA A 217 4.08 13.40 3.85
N THR A 218 4.85 14.44 4.17
CA THR A 218 6.18 14.65 3.58
C THR A 218 7.19 13.53 3.91
N PHE A 219 6.93 12.68 4.91
CA PHE A 219 7.74 11.49 5.20
C PHE A 219 7.85 10.56 3.98
N ALA A 220 6.74 10.27 3.31
CA ALA A 220 6.73 9.45 2.10
C ALA A 220 7.57 10.07 0.98
N LEU A 221 7.51 11.40 0.85
CA LEU A 221 8.31 12.16 -0.11
C LEU A 221 9.81 12.11 0.23
N SER A 222 10.18 12.21 1.51
CA SER A 222 11.56 12.03 1.97
C SER A 222 12.08 10.61 1.71
N CYS A 223 11.26 9.57 1.92
CA CYS A 223 11.62 8.20 1.55
C CYS A 223 11.84 8.05 0.03
N LEU A 224 11.00 8.67 -0.81
CA LEU A 224 11.21 8.71 -2.26
C LEU A 224 12.51 9.43 -2.63
N GLY A 225 12.81 10.56 -1.98
CA GLY A 225 14.07 11.29 -2.16
C GLY A 225 15.29 10.44 -1.81
N ALA A 226 15.21 9.68 -0.70
CA ALA A 226 16.27 8.75 -0.30
C ALA A 226 16.49 7.62 -1.32
N VAL A 227 15.41 7.02 -1.83
CA VAL A 227 15.50 6.02 -2.89
C VAL A 227 16.06 6.62 -4.16
N LEU A 228 15.60 7.80 -4.59
CA LEU A 228 16.08 8.48 -5.79
C LEU A 228 17.57 8.82 -5.69
N ALA A 229 18.03 9.32 -4.54
CA ALA A 229 19.43 9.69 -4.32
C ALA A 229 20.39 8.49 -4.38
N VAL A 230 19.97 7.32 -3.88
CA VAL A 230 20.83 6.12 -3.77
C VAL A 230 20.65 5.15 -4.93
N MET A 231 19.43 5.05 -5.48
CA MET A 231 19.05 4.04 -6.47
C MET A 231 18.77 4.61 -7.86
N GLY A 232 18.60 5.93 -8.00
CA GLY A 232 18.40 6.61 -9.28
C GLY A 232 16.94 6.66 -9.73
N THR A 233 16.70 7.33 -10.86
CA THR A 233 15.35 7.66 -11.35
C THR A 233 14.51 6.44 -11.70
N ARG A 234 15.14 5.37 -12.18
CA ARG A 234 14.46 4.10 -12.51
C ARG A 234 13.84 3.43 -11.28
N ALA A 235 14.48 3.57 -10.12
CA ALA A 235 13.98 3.01 -8.88
C ALA A 235 12.69 3.70 -8.39
N VAL A 236 12.44 4.94 -8.79
CA VAL A 236 11.18 5.65 -8.47
C VAL A 236 9.98 4.92 -9.07
N LYS A 237 10.09 4.38 -10.30
CA LYS A 237 9.02 3.57 -10.92
C LYS A 237 8.71 2.30 -10.12
N TRP A 238 9.73 1.75 -9.46
CA TRP A 238 9.61 0.58 -8.59
C TRP A 238 9.01 0.94 -7.22
N CYS A 239 9.40 2.07 -6.62
CA CYS A 239 9.00 2.40 -5.24
C CYS A 239 7.79 3.34 -5.10
N TRP A 240 7.37 4.06 -6.14
CA TRP A 240 6.26 5.03 -6.01
C TRP A 240 4.95 4.44 -5.46
N PRO A 241 4.54 3.18 -5.77
CA PRO A 241 3.34 2.61 -5.17
C PRO A 241 3.47 2.42 -3.67
N ALA A 242 4.66 2.02 -3.21
CA ALA A 242 4.93 1.84 -1.78
C ALA A 242 4.94 3.19 -1.06
N ALA A 243 5.50 4.24 -1.67
CA ALA A 243 5.42 5.59 -1.13
C ALA A 243 3.98 6.12 -1.08
N LEU A 244 3.15 5.81 -2.07
CA LEU A 244 1.73 6.14 -2.06
C LEU A 244 1.00 5.45 -0.91
N LEU A 245 1.29 4.16 -0.65
CA LEU A 245 0.76 3.45 0.52
C LEU A 245 1.21 4.08 1.85
N LEU A 246 2.45 4.57 1.94
CA LEU A 246 2.91 5.26 3.14
C LEU A 246 2.12 6.54 3.44
N VAL A 247 1.60 7.25 2.43
CA VAL A 247 0.72 8.41 2.65
C VAL A 247 -0.55 8.00 3.40
N PHE A 248 -1.11 6.82 3.10
CA PHE A 248 -2.28 6.26 3.79
C PHE A 248 -1.96 5.75 5.21
N SER A 249 -0.70 5.77 5.64
CA SER A 249 -0.38 5.56 7.06
C SER A 249 -0.76 6.77 7.92
N PHE A 250 -0.87 7.96 7.33
CA PHE A 250 -1.19 9.19 8.07
C PHE A 250 -2.69 9.49 7.98
N PRO A 251 -3.27 10.13 9.01
CA PRO A 251 -4.66 10.54 8.95
C PRO A 251 -4.90 11.53 7.81
N LEU A 252 -6.15 11.66 7.35
CA LEU A 252 -6.49 12.65 6.32
C LEU A 252 -6.55 14.05 6.95
N PRO A 253 -6.23 15.12 6.20
CA PRO A 253 -6.45 16.48 6.67
C PRO A 253 -7.93 16.67 6.99
N PHE A 254 -8.24 17.16 8.19
CA PHE A 254 -9.61 17.31 8.69
C PHE A 254 -10.56 18.05 7.74
N SER A 255 -10.04 18.99 6.95
CA SER A 255 -10.81 19.70 5.91
C SER A 255 -11.28 18.78 4.79
N VAL A 256 -10.41 17.89 4.31
CA VAL A 256 -10.73 16.91 3.25
C VAL A 256 -11.73 15.88 3.77
N GLU A 257 -11.48 15.41 4.98
CA GLU A 257 -12.33 14.45 5.67
C GLU A 257 -13.77 14.95 5.80
N ARG A 258 -13.95 16.18 6.32
CA ARG A 258 -15.28 16.79 6.46
C ARG A 258 -15.94 17.07 5.11
N ALA A 259 -15.20 17.58 4.13
CA ALA A 259 -15.75 17.94 2.83
C ALA A 259 -16.27 16.71 2.06
N LEU A 260 -15.58 15.58 2.16
CA LEU A 260 -15.91 14.38 1.40
C LEU A 260 -16.86 13.42 2.15
N LEU A 261 -16.60 13.16 3.42
CA LEU A 261 -17.25 12.05 4.13
C LEU A 261 -18.59 12.44 4.77
N VAL A 262 -18.76 13.70 5.19
CA VAL A 262 -20.03 14.17 5.79
C VAL A 262 -21.20 14.11 4.79
N PRO A 263 -21.07 14.57 3.52
CA PRO A 263 -22.16 14.45 2.55
C PRO A 263 -22.54 12.99 2.26
N LEU A 264 -21.53 12.12 2.11
CA LEU A 264 -21.74 10.69 1.87
C LEU A 264 -22.44 9.99 3.05
N GLN A 265 -22.18 10.42 4.29
CA GLN A 265 -22.86 9.93 5.48
C GLN A 265 -24.34 10.32 5.48
N GLY A 266 -24.68 11.57 5.13
CA GLY A 266 -26.08 11.99 5.02
C GLY A 266 -26.87 11.20 3.99
N LEU A 267 -26.26 10.93 2.82
CA LEU A 267 -26.84 10.07 1.80
C LEU A 267 -27.04 8.64 2.31
N ALA A 268 -26.03 8.07 2.98
CA ALA A 268 -26.11 6.73 3.56
C ALA A 268 -27.19 6.63 4.64
N ALA A 269 -27.32 7.63 5.51
CA ALA A 269 -28.33 7.69 6.56
C ALA A 269 -29.75 7.71 5.97
N THR A 270 -29.95 8.55 4.96
CA THR A 270 -31.23 8.68 4.27
C THR A 270 -31.60 7.37 3.56
N ALA A 271 -30.69 6.81 2.78
CA ALA A 271 -30.91 5.55 2.07
C ALA A 271 -31.09 4.35 3.02
N GLY A 272 -30.31 4.29 4.10
CA GLY A 272 -30.46 3.26 5.15
C GLY A 272 -31.80 3.37 5.87
N THR A 273 -32.28 4.58 6.13
CA THR A 273 -33.62 4.82 6.71
C THR A 273 -34.71 4.28 5.81
N TYR A 274 -34.67 4.60 4.50
CA TYR A 274 -35.64 4.05 3.55
C TYR A 274 -35.59 2.52 3.52
N LEU A 275 -34.39 1.92 3.54
CA LEU A 275 -34.26 0.47 3.53
C LEU A 275 -34.86 -0.16 4.81
N LEU A 276 -34.61 0.42 5.98
CA LEU A 276 -35.22 -0.01 7.24
C LEU A 276 -36.75 0.12 7.23
N GLN A 277 -37.29 1.21 6.67
CA GLN A 277 -38.73 1.40 6.49
C GLN A 277 -39.33 0.34 5.57
N THR A 278 -38.66 0.01 4.45
CA THR A 278 -39.13 -1.07 3.56
C THR A 278 -39.13 -2.45 4.22
N MET A 279 -38.31 -2.65 5.25
CA MET A 279 -38.29 -3.86 6.08
C MET A 279 -39.35 -3.85 7.20
N GLY A 280 -40.20 -2.82 7.27
CA GLY A 280 -41.30 -2.71 8.23
C GLY A 280 -40.90 -2.09 9.58
N LEU A 281 -39.75 -1.42 9.66
CA LEU A 281 -39.30 -0.76 10.87
C LEU A 281 -39.68 0.74 10.87
N GLU A 282 -40.16 1.24 12.00
CA GLU A 282 -40.39 2.67 12.21
C GLU A 282 -39.05 3.41 12.36
N ALA A 283 -38.43 3.76 11.24
CA ALA A 283 -37.17 4.49 11.20
C ALA A 283 -37.36 5.92 10.68
N ILE A 284 -36.77 6.90 11.36
CA ILE A 284 -36.78 8.32 10.96
C ILE A 284 -35.35 8.86 11.01
N SER A 285 -34.88 9.46 9.92
CA SER A 285 -33.56 10.11 9.87
C SER A 285 -33.64 11.50 10.49
N GLU A 286 -32.91 11.74 11.59
CA GLU A 286 -32.72 13.05 12.21
C GLU A 286 -31.41 13.66 11.70
N GLY A 287 -31.50 14.34 10.56
CA GLY A 287 -30.33 14.91 9.87
C GLY A 287 -29.39 13.85 9.31
N ALA A 288 -28.10 14.17 9.23
CA ALA A 288 -27.06 13.26 8.70
C ALA A 288 -26.47 12.33 9.78
N HIS A 289 -26.83 12.51 11.05
CA HIS A 289 -26.08 11.96 12.18
C HIS A 289 -26.81 10.88 12.96
N PHE A 290 -28.14 10.87 12.96
CA PHE A 290 -28.94 9.95 13.78
C PHE A 290 -30.12 9.38 13.01
N ILE A 291 -30.43 8.10 13.25
CA ILE A 291 -31.66 7.45 12.80
C ILE A 291 -32.39 6.96 14.05
N LYS A 292 -33.60 7.44 14.26
CA LYS A 292 -34.47 7.04 15.36
C LYS A 292 -35.30 5.83 14.94
N LEU A 293 -35.19 4.72 15.68
CA LEU A 293 -35.98 3.51 15.56
C LEU A 293 -36.90 3.38 16.78
N GLY A 294 -38.12 3.90 16.69
CA GLY A 294 -39.03 4.02 17.84
C GLY A 294 -38.38 4.80 19.01
N ASP A 295 -38.16 4.11 20.13
CA ASP A 295 -37.50 4.66 21.33
C ASP A 295 -35.97 4.54 21.32
N LEU A 296 -35.39 3.92 20.29
CA LEU A 296 -33.94 3.77 20.13
C LEU A 296 -33.39 4.85 19.20
N GLN A 297 -32.25 5.45 19.55
CA GLN A 297 -31.48 6.29 18.63
C GLN A 297 -30.21 5.57 18.17
N LEU A 298 -30.12 5.34 16.86
CA LEU A 298 -28.95 4.82 16.18
C LEU A 298 -28.10 5.98 15.66
N GLY A 299 -26.92 6.19 16.23
CA GLY A 299 -26.02 7.26 15.79
C GLY A 299 -25.25 6.85 14.55
N VAL A 300 -25.61 7.35 13.37
CA VAL A 300 -24.94 7.10 12.07
C VAL A 300 -23.54 7.72 11.97
N VAL A 301 -23.20 8.67 12.84
CA VAL A 301 -21.85 9.25 12.92
C VAL A 301 -21.10 8.90 14.21
N GLU A 302 -21.79 8.73 15.35
CA GLU A 302 -21.15 8.47 16.65
C GLU A 302 -21.02 6.98 16.99
N GLN A 303 -22.07 6.17 16.80
CA GLN A 303 -22.01 4.69 16.95
C GLN A 303 -21.44 4.01 15.69
N CYS A 304 -21.10 4.84 14.73
CA CYS A 304 -20.92 4.55 13.34
C CYS A 304 -19.84 5.50 12.88
N SER A 305 -18.61 5.23 13.29
CA SER A 305 -17.42 5.99 12.94
C SER A 305 -17.25 6.10 11.42
N GLY A 306 -18.04 6.92 10.73
CA GLY A 306 -18.17 6.99 9.28
C GLY A 306 -16.89 7.45 8.57
N LEU A 307 -15.85 7.71 9.34
CA LEU A 307 -14.48 8.02 8.95
C LEU A 307 -13.56 6.79 9.07
N ARG A 308 -13.79 5.91 10.07
CA ARG A 308 -13.03 4.68 10.32
C ARG A 308 -13.03 3.73 9.14
N MET A 309 -14.23 3.47 8.60
CA MET A 309 -14.37 2.51 7.51
C MET A 309 -13.98 3.12 6.17
N ALA A 310 -14.23 4.41 5.98
CA ALA A 310 -13.93 5.09 4.73
C ALA A 310 -12.42 5.18 4.47
N THR A 311 -11.62 5.55 5.48
CA THR A 311 -10.17 5.65 5.35
C THR A 311 -9.52 4.27 5.16
N VAL A 312 -9.93 3.27 5.96
CA VAL A 312 -9.53 1.87 5.77
C VAL A 312 -9.90 1.38 4.38
N PHE A 313 -11.13 1.64 3.93
CA PHE A 313 -11.60 1.22 2.62
C PHE A 313 -10.80 1.87 1.50
N VAL A 314 -10.59 3.19 1.53
CA VAL A 314 -9.77 3.88 0.52
C VAL A 314 -8.35 3.33 0.52
N ALA A 315 -7.75 3.09 1.69
CA ALA A 315 -6.42 2.49 1.78
C ALA A 315 -6.38 1.06 1.19
N LEU A 316 -7.41 0.24 1.44
CA LEU A 316 -7.52 -1.11 0.88
C LEU A 316 -7.79 -1.12 -0.63
N VAL A 317 -8.63 -0.21 -1.13
CA VAL A 317 -8.86 -0.01 -2.57
C VAL A 317 -7.54 0.37 -3.23
N MET A 318 -6.82 1.33 -2.67
CA MET A 318 -5.52 1.73 -3.19
C MET A 318 -4.52 0.58 -3.14
N LEU A 319 -4.45 -0.18 -2.04
CA LEU A 319 -3.62 -1.39 -1.97
C LEU A 319 -3.99 -2.40 -3.05
N TYR A 320 -5.28 -2.68 -3.25
CA TYR A 320 -5.76 -3.58 -4.29
C TYR A 320 -5.33 -3.09 -5.68
N LEU A 321 -5.56 -1.82 -6.02
CA LEU A 321 -5.21 -1.25 -7.31
C LEU A 321 -3.71 -1.26 -7.60
N LEU A 322 -2.88 -1.17 -6.55
CA LEU A 322 -1.41 -1.17 -6.67
C LEU A 322 -0.81 -2.58 -6.72
N VAL A 323 -1.49 -3.58 -6.16
CA VAL A 323 -1.05 -4.99 -6.14
C VAL A 323 -1.59 -5.76 -7.34
N ALA A 324 -2.85 -5.53 -7.71
CA ALA A 324 -3.51 -6.24 -8.78
C ALA A 324 -3.02 -5.75 -10.15
N GLU A 325 -2.73 -6.69 -11.04
CA GLU A 325 -2.44 -6.38 -12.45
C GLU A 325 -3.76 -6.03 -13.15
N ILE A 326 -4.09 -4.73 -13.17
CA ILE A 326 -5.34 -4.19 -13.72
C ILE A 326 -5.03 -3.44 -15.04
N PRO A 327 -5.81 -3.66 -16.11
CA PRO A 327 -5.72 -2.88 -17.34
C PRO A 327 -5.84 -1.37 -17.06
N ARG A 328 -5.00 -0.54 -17.70
CA ARG A 328 -4.92 0.90 -17.39
C ARG A 328 -6.25 1.66 -17.52
N TRP A 329 -7.15 1.20 -18.39
CA TRP A 329 -8.47 1.80 -18.58
C TRP A 329 -9.45 1.46 -17.44
N GLN A 330 -9.29 0.31 -16.77
CA GLN A 330 -10.16 -0.09 -15.65
C GLN A 330 -9.82 0.69 -14.38
N VAL A 331 -8.57 1.12 -14.23
CA VAL A 331 -8.11 1.87 -13.04
C VAL A 331 -8.99 3.09 -12.73
N PRO A 332 -9.27 4.03 -13.66
CA PRO A 332 -10.16 5.16 -13.37
C PRO A 332 -11.60 4.73 -13.07
N VAL A 333 -12.12 3.67 -13.72
CA VAL A 333 -13.47 3.15 -13.48
C VAL A 333 -13.58 2.59 -12.05
N LEU A 334 -12.60 1.79 -11.63
CA LEU A 334 -12.56 1.20 -10.29
C LEU A 334 -12.34 2.27 -9.21
N LEU A 335 -11.48 3.27 -9.46
CA LEU A 335 -11.28 4.41 -8.57
C LEU A 335 -12.56 5.22 -8.38
N LEU A 336 -13.24 5.55 -9.48
CA LEU A 336 -14.49 6.30 -9.41
C LEU A 336 -15.60 5.49 -8.74
N SER A 337 -15.59 4.17 -8.94
CA SER A 337 -16.54 3.23 -8.32
C SER A 337 -16.28 2.99 -6.84
N ALA A 338 -15.11 3.38 -6.31
CA ALA A 338 -14.83 3.27 -4.88
C ALA A 338 -15.86 4.08 -4.06
N VAL A 339 -16.22 5.29 -4.50
CA VAL A 339 -17.21 6.15 -3.81
C VAL A 339 -18.60 5.48 -3.70
N PRO A 340 -19.24 5.01 -4.79
CA PRO A 340 -20.52 4.33 -4.68
C PRO A 340 -20.42 2.98 -3.95
N ILE A 341 -19.32 2.24 -4.08
CA ILE A 341 -19.10 1.01 -3.30
C ILE A 341 -19.07 1.34 -1.79
N ALA A 342 -18.35 2.39 -1.39
CA ALA A 342 -18.31 2.85 0.00
C ALA A 342 -19.70 3.21 0.52
N LEU A 343 -20.50 3.91 -0.30
CA LEU A 343 -21.88 4.28 0.03
C LEU A 343 -22.75 3.03 0.23
N VAL A 344 -22.70 2.07 -0.69
CA VAL A 344 -23.47 0.81 -0.61
C VAL A 344 -23.11 0.02 0.65
N VAL A 345 -21.82 -0.15 0.92
CA VAL A 345 -21.35 -0.86 2.12
C VAL A 345 -21.83 -0.16 3.38
N ASN A 346 -21.80 1.18 3.41
CA ASN A 346 -22.28 1.94 4.56
C ASN A 346 -23.81 1.82 4.74
N ILE A 347 -24.60 1.82 3.67
CA ILE A 347 -26.07 1.60 3.72
C ILE A 347 -26.39 0.21 4.27
N VAL A 348 -25.73 -0.83 3.75
CA VAL A 348 -25.87 -2.22 4.23
C VAL A 348 -25.55 -2.27 5.72
N ARG A 349 -24.46 -1.62 6.11
CA ARG A 349 -24.02 -1.60 7.50
C ARG A 349 -25.03 -0.92 8.42
N ILE A 350 -25.51 0.28 8.08
CA ILE A 350 -26.55 1.01 8.85
C ILE A 350 -27.80 0.13 9.02
N THR A 351 -28.23 -0.51 7.94
CA THR A 351 -29.44 -1.34 7.92
C THR A 351 -29.29 -2.58 8.79
N LEU A 352 -28.17 -3.30 8.65
CA LEU A 352 -27.89 -4.46 9.49
C LEU A 352 -27.76 -4.07 10.97
N THR A 353 -27.21 -2.88 11.28
CA THR A 353 -27.15 -2.38 12.66
C THR A 353 -28.54 -2.11 13.20
N GLY A 354 -29.39 -1.39 12.47
CA GLY A 354 -30.77 -1.16 12.87
C GLY A 354 -31.53 -2.47 13.10
N LEU A 355 -31.38 -3.42 12.18
CA LEU A 355 -32.02 -4.74 12.28
C LEU A 355 -31.58 -5.51 13.53
N LEU A 356 -30.27 -5.58 13.79
CA LEU A 356 -29.76 -6.32 14.94
C LEU A 356 -30.22 -5.69 16.26
N TYR A 357 -30.25 -4.37 16.35
CA TYR A 357 -30.71 -3.67 17.55
C TYR A 357 -32.19 -3.96 17.87
N VAL A 358 -33.04 -4.06 16.84
CA VAL A 358 -34.47 -4.37 17.03
C VAL A 358 -34.68 -5.84 17.38
N TYR A 359 -34.06 -6.76 16.64
CA TYR A 359 -34.38 -8.19 16.77
C TYR A 359 -33.53 -8.96 17.79
N ALA A 360 -32.26 -8.59 17.97
CA ALA A 360 -31.35 -9.27 18.90
C ALA A 360 -31.16 -8.55 20.24
N GLY A 361 -31.75 -7.35 20.39
CA GLY A 361 -31.65 -6.53 21.59
C GLY A 361 -30.32 -5.77 21.71
N ARG A 362 -30.28 -4.81 22.64
CA ARG A 362 -29.17 -3.85 22.79
C ARG A 362 -27.81 -4.51 23.11
N GLU A 363 -27.80 -5.60 23.89
CA GLU A 363 -26.57 -6.28 24.31
C GLU A 363 -25.85 -6.98 23.15
N TRP A 364 -26.60 -7.72 22.32
CA TRP A 364 -26.05 -8.35 21.11
C TRP A 364 -25.74 -7.30 20.04
N GLY A 365 -26.56 -6.26 19.94
CA GLY A 365 -26.33 -5.07 19.12
C GLY A 365 -24.93 -4.48 19.32
N GLN A 366 -24.55 -4.23 20.58
CA GLN A 366 -23.25 -3.61 20.90
C GLN A 366 -22.06 -4.57 20.74
N ARG A 367 -22.16 -5.83 21.19
CA ARG A 367 -21.05 -6.79 21.13
C ARG A 367 -20.72 -7.23 19.69
N VAL A 368 -21.73 -7.57 18.89
CA VAL A 368 -21.50 -8.07 17.53
C VAL A 368 -21.05 -6.95 16.59
N PHE A 369 -21.60 -5.73 16.74
CA PHE A 369 -21.17 -4.61 15.89
C PHE A 369 -19.78 -4.07 16.23
N HIS A 370 -19.39 -4.01 17.50
CA HIS A 370 -18.04 -3.55 17.83
C HIS A 370 -16.96 -4.54 17.38
N ASP A 371 -17.18 -5.85 17.55
CA ASP A 371 -16.13 -6.84 17.33
C ASP A 371 -16.06 -7.37 15.87
N TRP A 372 -17.20 -7.54 15.18
CA TRP A 372 -17.24 -8.18 13.85
C TRP A 372 -17.43 -7.21 12.69
N ALA A 373 -18.24 -6.16 12.87
CA ALA A 373 -18.50 -5.22 11.79
C ALA A 373 -17.23 -4.45 11.38
N GLY A 374 -16.28 -4.28 12.32
CA GLY A 374 -14.93 -3.74 12.10
C GLY A 374 -14.15 -4.40 10.95
N PHE A 375 -14.30 -5.72 10.79
CA PHE A 375 -13.56 -6.50 9.80
C PHE A 375 -14.41 -6.87 8.58
N LEU A 376 -15.71 -7.12 8.79
CA LEU A 376 -16.58 -7.62 7.74
C LEU A 376 -16.87 -6.56 6.67
N MET A 377 -16.97 -5.29 7.06
CA MET A 377 -17.39 -4.22 6.15
C MET A 377 -16.30 -3.81 5.15
N PRO A 378 -15.02 -3.62 5.54
CA PRO A 378 -13.94 -3.43 4.58
C PRO A 378 -13.77 -4.65 3.65
N LEU A 379 -13.97 -5.88 4.17
CA LEU A 379 -13.92 -7.10 3.37
C LEU A 379 -15.02 -7.10 2.30
N LEU A 380 -16.27 -6.79 2.67
CA LEU A 380 -17.38 -6.66 1.72
C LEU A 380 -17.05 -5.65 0.62
N ALA A 381 -16.45 -4.52 0.99
CA ALA A 381 -16.09 -3.47 0.05
C ALA A 381 -15.03 -3.94 -0.97
N VAL A 382 -14.01 -4.68 -0.51
CA VAL A 382 -13.01 -5.31 -1.39
C VAL A 382 -13.65 -6.37 -2.29
N LEU A 383 -14.58 -7.18 -1.77
CA LEU A 383 -15.30 -8.18 -2.55
C LEU A 383 -16.14 -7.54 -3.66
N LEU A 384 -16.84 -6.44 -3.36
CA LEU A 384 -17.59 -5.68 -4.37
C LEU A 384 -16.66 -5.08 -5.43
N LEU A 385 -15.47 -4.60 -5.05
CA LEU A 385 -14.49 -4.09 -5.99
C LEU A 385 -13.94 -5.20 -6.91
N ILE A 386 -13.67 -6.39 -6.37
CA ILE A 386 -13.24 -7.57 -7.13
C ILE A 386 -14.37 -8.04 -8.06
N ALA A 387 -15.61 -8.07 -7.58
CA ALA A 387 -16.77 -8.43 -8.39
C ALA A 387 -16.99 -7.45 -9.54
N LEU A 388 -16.84 -6.14 -9.29
CA LEU A 388 -16.90 -5.12 -10.34
C LEU A 388 -15.79 -5.32 -11.38
N ARG A 389 -14.56 -5.61 -10.95
CA ARG A 389 -13.48 -5.93 -11.89
C ARG A 389 -13.82 -7.15 -12.73
N ALA A 390 -14.28 -8.24 -12.11
CA ALA A 390 -14.67 -9.45 -12.83
C ALA A 390 -15.78 -9.17 -13.85
N LEU A 391 -16.74 -8.30 -13.51
CA LEU A 391 -17.77 -7.83 -14.44
C LEU A 391 -17.18 -7.05 -15.63
N LEU A 392 -16.22 -6.14 -15.37
CA LEU A 392 -15.53 -5.38 -16.42
C LEU A 392 -14.71 -6.28 -17.34
N ASP A 393 -14.03 -7.30 -16.78
CA ASP A 393 -13.27 -8.30 -17.53
C ASP A 393 -14.20 -9.15 -18.42
N CYS A 394 -15.42 -9.46 -17.97
CA CYS A 394 -16.43 -10.14 -18.78
C CYS A 394 -17.06 -9.25 -19.87
N LEU A 395 -17.21 -7.95 -19.60
CA LEU A 395 -17.89 -7.02 -20.51
C LEU A 395 -17.01 -6.61 -21.70
N ILE A 396 -15.70 -6.52 -21.50
CA ILE A 396 -14.74 -6.06 -22.52
C ILE A 396 -13.65 -7.12 -22.70
N VAL A 397 -13.89 -8.05 -23.63
CA VAL A 397 -12.88 -9.00 -24.08
C VAL A 397 -12.00 -8.27 -25.10
N PHE A 398 -10.74 -8.05 -24.75
CA PHE A 398 -9.74 -7.63 -25.73
C PHE A 398 -9.44 -8.85 -26.60
N GLU A 399 -9.84 -8.79 -27.86
CA GLU A 399 -9.34 -9.70 -28.87
C GLU A 399 -7.85 -9.36 -29.03
N GLU A 400 -6.97 -10.21 -28.49
CA GLU A 400 -5.56 -10.17 -28.86
C GLU A 400 -5.55 -10.37 -30.38
N GLU A 401 -5.36 -9.29 -31.13
CA GLU A 401 -4.97 -9.36 -32.53
C GLU A 401 -3.73 -10.23 -32.54
N THR A 402 -3.94 -11.50 -32.83
CA THR A 402 -2.86 -12.44 -32.98
C THR A 402 -2.15 -11.93 -34.22
N GLU A 403 -1.04 -11.21 -34.04
CA GLU A 403 -0.14 -10.88 -35.13
C GLU A 403 0.34 -12.21 -35.69
N ILE A 404 -0.43 -12.73 -36.65
CA ILE A 404 -0.04 -13.87 -37.45
C ILE A 404 1.25 -13.39 -38.12
N PRO A 405 2.41 -14.01 -37.84
CA PRO A 405 3.66 -13.58 -38.43
C PRO A 405 3.48 -13.56 -39.94
N LEU A 406 3.87 -12.46 -40.61
CA LEU A 406 3.71 -12.27 -42.06
C LEU A 406 4.20 -13.49 -42.89
N ALA A 407 5.11 -14.30 -42.35
CA ALA A 407 5.57 -15.57 -42.89
C ALA A 407 4.46 -16.64 -43.12
N GLN A 408 3.35 -16.59 -42.39
CA GLN A 408 2.21 -17.52 -42.59
C GLN A 408 1.20 -17.01 -43.63
N ARG A 409 1.22 -15.72 -44.01
CA ARG A 409 0.39 -15.22 -45.12
C ARG A 409 0.92 -15.65 -46.49
N SER A 410 2.24 -15.71 -46.68
CA SER A 410 2.83 -16.13 -47.97
C SER A 410 2.64 -17.62 -48.27
N SER A 411 2.66 -18.48 -47.23
CA SER A 411 2.49 -19.93 -47.40
C SER A 411 1.06 -20.35 -47.72
N ARG A 412 0.05 -19.53 -47.40
CA ARG A 412 -1.33 -19.72 -47.86
C ARG A 412 -1.55 -19.30 -49.31
N ALA A 413 -0.93 -18.20 -49.74
CA ALA A 413 -1.02 -17.73 -51.13
C ALA A 413 -0.33 -18.68 -52.12
N VAL A 414 0.77 -19.33 -51.71
CA VAL A 414 1.53 -20.27 -52.57
C VAL A 414 0.88 -21.66 -52.67
N ARG A 415 -0.06 -22.02 -51.78
CA ARG A 415 -0.81 -23.29 -51.87
C ARG A 415 -2.07 -23.22 -52.74
N GLN A 416 -2.40 -22.06 -53.29
CA GLN A 416 -3.60 -21.85 -54.11
C GLN A 416 -3.30 -21.62 -55.60
N HIS A 417 -2.07 -21.87 -56.05
CA HIS A 417 -1.70 -21.88 -57.47
C HIS A 417 -1.08 -23.19 -57.90
#